data_AF-A0A1E4ZY97-F1
#
_entry.id   AF-A0A1E4ZY97-F1
#
_cell.length_a   1.000
_cell.length_b   1.000
_cell.length_c   1.000
_cell.angle_alpha   90.00
_cell.angle_beta   90.00
_cell.angle_gamma   90.00
#
_symmetry.space_group_name_H-M   'P 1'
#
loop_
_entity.id
_entity.type
_entity.pdbx_description
1 polymer ?
#
loop_
_entity_poly.entity_id
_entity_poly.type
_entity_poly.pdbx_seq_one_letter_code
_entity_poly.pdbx_strand_id
1 'polypeptide(L)' 'MRKKTIDDCHKVAKAKGGKCLSTKYVNGETPLSWRCEKEHTWKACYSYIKNRGYWCPKCAKAQLSQEDLPSRR' A
#
# COMPACT_ATOMS: atom_id res chain seq x y z
N MET A 1 -5.76 14.46 -21.68
CA MET A 1 -5.21 13.42 -20.78
C MET A 1 -4.86 14.02 -19.43
N ARG A 2 -5.48 13.57 -18.32
CA ARG A 2 -5.11 14.03 -16.97
C ARG A 2 -3.78 13.38 -16.57
N LYS A 3 -2.73 14.18 -16.39
CA LYS A 3 -1.44 13.73 -15.84
C LYS A 3 -1.70 13.31 -14.39
N LYS A 4 -1.46 12.05 -14.06
CA LYS A 4 -1.47 11.62 -12.64
C LYS A 4 -0.22 12.18 -11.99
N THR A 5 -0.39 12.74 -10.80
CA THR A 5 0.70 13.36 -10.04
C THR A 5 0.93 12.62 -8.74
N ILE A 6 2.03 12.93 -8.04
CA ILE A 6 2.28 12.38 -6.71
C ILE A 6 1.17 12.78 -5.70
N ASP A 7 0.51 13.92 -5.92
CA ASP A 7 -0.64 14.39 -5.13
C ASP A 7 -1.83 13.42 -5.23
N ASP A 8 -2.13 12.87 -6.41
CA ASP A 8 -3.15 11.84 -6.57
C ASP A 8 -2.82 10.59 -5.74
N CYS A 9 -1.54 10.23 -5.65
CA CYS A 9 -1.09 9.10 -4.83
C CYS A 9 -1.32 9.40 -3.34
N HIS A 10 -1.02 10.62 -2.89
CA HIS A 10 -1.22 11.04 -1.50
C HIS A 10 -2.71 11.06 -1.14
N LYS A 11 -3.57 11.56 -2.04
CA LYS A 11 -5.04 11.55 -1.87
C LYS A 11 -5.60 10.14 -1.75
N VAL A 12 -5.19 9.22 -2.63
CA VAL A 12 -5.62 7.82 -2.57
C VAL A 12 -5.13 7.15 -1.28
N ALA A 13 -3.89 7.41 -0.87
CA ALA A 13 -3.39 6.89 0.39
C ALA A 13 -4.22 7.36 1.58
N LYS A 14 -4.50 8.67 1.65
CA LYS A 14 -5.29 9.26 2.72
C LYS A 14 -6.72 8.71 2.73
N ALA A 15 -7.34 8.53 1.56
CA ALA A 15 -8.67 7.93 1.43
C ALA A 15 -8.74 6.47 1.91
N LYS A 16 -7.60 5.74 1.89
CA LYS A 16 -7.48 4.37 2.37
C LYS A 16 -6.94 4.27 3.82
N GLY A 17 -6.87 5.39 4.55
CA GLY A 17 -6.32 5.42 5.91
C GLY A 17 -4.79 5.25 5.98
N GLY A 18 -4.09 5.44 4.86
CA GLY A 18 -2.64 5.34 4.76
C GLY A 18 -1.96 6.64 4.33
N LYS A 19 -0.66 6.55 4.09
CA LYS A 19 0.18 7.63 3.58
C LYS A 19 1.10 7.10 2.48
N CYS A 20 1.31 7.89 1.43
CA CYS A 20 2.34 7.59 0.45
C CYS A 20 3.66 8.18 0.95
N LEU A 21 4.68 7.33 1.06
CA LEU A 21 6.04 7.71 1.50
C LEU A 21 6.91 8.17 0.32
N SER A 22 6.48 7.87 -0.90
CA SER A 22 7.19 8.34 -2.10
C SER A 22 7.01 9.85 -2.28
N THR A 23 8.12 10.52 -2.57
CA THR A 23 8.18 11.95 -2.88
C THR A 23 8.25 12.22 -4.39
N LYS A 24 8.59 11.20 -5.18
CA LYS A 24 8.69 11.29 -6.64
C LYS A 24 7.73 10.29 -7.30
N TYR A 25 6.85 10.81 -8.15
CA TYR A 25 6.04 10.02 -9.07
C TYR A 25 6.60 10.23 -10.47
N VAL A 26 7.24 9.19 -11.01
CA VAL A 26 7.79 9.23 -12.38
C VAL A 26 6.71 8.76 -13.36
N ASN A 27 6.17 7.56 -13.16
CA ASN A 27 5.12 6.97 -14.01
C ASN A 27 4.18 6.05 -13.22
N GLY A 28 3.07 5.63 -13.85
CA GLY A 28 2.09 4.69 -13.28
C GLY A 28 2.61 3.27 -13.05
N GLU A 29 3.78 2.96 -13.61
CA GLU A 29 4.51 1.70 -13.44
C GLU A 29 5.62 1.80 -12.39
N THR A 30 5.99 3.01 -11.98
CA THR A 30 7.01 3.20 -10.95
C THR A 30 6.47 2.72 -9.61
N PRO A 31 7.16 1.79 -8.94
CA PRO A 31 6.76 1.34 -7.62
C PRO A 31 6.93 2.49 -6.62
N LEU A 32 5.83 2.84 -5.96
CA LEU A 32 5.79 3.84 -4.90
C LEU A 32 5.80 3.13 -3.54
N SER A 33 6.37 3.78 -2.55
CA SER A 33 6.33 3.33 -1.17
C SER A 33 5.04 3.82 -0.51
N TRP A 34 4.28 2.89 0.05
CA TRP A 34 3.03 3.14 0.74
C TRP A 34 3.13 2.69 2.19
N ARG A 35 2.37 3.35 3.07
CA ARG A 35 2.24 3.02 4.49
C ARG A 35 0.76 3.00 4.84
N CYS A 36 0.28 1.96 5.54
CA CYS A 36 -1.08 1.97 6.09
C CYS A 36 -1.11 2.53 7.53
N GLU A 37 -2.29 2.64 8.13
CA GLU A 37 -2.47 3.04 9.53
C GLU A 37 -1.68 2.16 10.51
N LYS A 38 -1.55 0.86 10.24
CA LYS A 38 -0.80 -0.10 11.06
C LYS A 38 0.72 -0.05 10.83
N GLU A 39 1.20 1.07 10.27
CA GLU A 39 2.60 1.31 9.93
C GLU A 39 3.23 0.31 8.96
N HIS A 40 2.44 -0.58 8.35
CA HIS A 40 2.96 -1.50 7.34
C HIS A 40 3.42 -0.72 6.12
N THR A 41 4.68 -0.90 5.75
CA THR A 41 5.25 -0.33 4.55
C THR A 41 5.39 -1.39 3.46
N TRP A 42 4.99 -1.03 2.24
CA TRP A 42 5.15 -1.89 1.05
C TRP A 42 5.36 -1.06 -0.21
N LYS A 43 5.93 -1.67 -1.24
CA LYS A 43 6.13 -1.06 -2.56
C LYS A 43 5.05 -1.54 -3.51
N ALA A 44 4.32 -0.63 -4.13
CA ALA A 44 3.30 -0.94 -5.13
C ALA A 44 3.13 0.20 -6.13
N CYS A 45 2.73 -0.12 -7.35
CA CYS A 45 2.43 0.89 -8.36
C CYS A 45 1.03 1.47 -8.13
N TYR A 46 0.79 2.70 -8.60
CA TYR A 46 -0.53 3.33 -8.46
C TYR A 46 -1.66 2.50 -9.10
N SER A 47 -1.39 1.90 -10.27
CA SER A 47 -2.32 0.98 -10.94
C SER A 47 -2.66 -0.23 -10.08
N TYR A 48 -1.68 -0.80 -9.38
CA TYR A 48 -1.88 -1.92 -8.46
C TYR A 48 -2.80 -1.52 -7.30
N ILE A 49 -2.52 -0.38 -6.67
CA ILE A 49 -3.33 0.17 -5.58
C ILE A 49 -4.78 0.44 -6.00
N LYS A 50 -4.99 0.94 -7.22
CA LYS A 50 -6.31 1.29 -7.74
C LYS A 50 -7.11 0.07 -8.20
N ASN A 51 -6.45 -0.91 -8.83
CA ASN A 51 -7.11 -2.06 -9.45
C ASN A 51 -7.20 -3.29 -8.54
N ARG A 52 -6.39 -3.38 -7.48
CA ARG A 52 -6.47 -4.50 -6.52
C ARG A 52 -7.57 -4.24 -5.49
N GLY A 53 -8.26 -5.32 -5.11
CA GLY A 53 -9.29 -5.27 -4.06
C GLY A 53 -8.73 -5.05 -2.64
N TYR A 54 -7.42 -5.24 -2.43
CA TYR A 54 -6.76 -5.02 -1.14
C TYR A 54 -5.75 -3.88 -1.22
N TRP A 55 -5.76 -3.04 -0.18
CA TRP A 55 -4.86 -1.90 -0.04
C TRP A 55 -3.50 -2.31 0.54
N CYS A 56 -3.50 -2.99 1.70
CA CYS A 56 -2.28 -3.39 2.39
C CYS A 56 -2.13 -4.92 2.37
N PRO A 57 -1.09 -5.48 1.73
CA PRO A 57 -0.89 -6.93 1.68
C PRO A 57 -0.60 -7.53 3.06
N LYS A 58 0.04 -6.78 3.97
CA LYS A 58 0.27 -7.23 5.35
C LYS A 58 -1.04 -7.30 6.14
N CYS A 59 -1.92 -6.31 6.01
CA CYS A 59 -3.24 -6.36 6.65
C CYS A 59 -4.11 -7.48 6.09
N ALA A 60 -4.09 -7.68 4.77
CA ALA A 60 -4.81 -8.77 4.12
C ALA A 60 -4.31 -10.15 4.56
N LYS A 61 -2.98 -10.32 4.73
CA LYS A 61 -2.37 -11.56 5.22
C LYS A 61 -2.55 -11.78 6.72
N ALA A 62 -2.52 -10.73 7.54
CA ALA A 62 -2.66 -10.84 8.99
C ALA A 62 -4.02 -11.40 9.42
N GLN A 63 -5.07 -11.28 8.58
CA GLN A 63 -6.35 -11.93 8.82
C GLN A 63 -6.32 -13.45 8.56
N LEU A 64 -5.29 -13.96 7.89
CA LEU A 64 -5.11 -15.37 7.52
C LEU A 64 -4.02 -16.07 8.34
N SER A 65 -3.25 -15.34 9.15
CA SER A 65 -2.19 -15.91 10.00
C SER A 65 -2.55 -15.80 11.49
N GLN A 66 -3.54 -16.60 11.90
CA GLN A 66 -3.66 -17.09 13.27
C GLN A 66 -2.94 -18.44 13.37
N GLU A 67 -1.65 -18.46 13.04
CA GLU A 67 -0.77 -19.57 13.39
C GLU A 67 0.51 -18.96 13.95
N ASP A 68 0.37 -18.27 15.08
CA ASP A 68 1.41 -18.33 16.10
C ASP A 68 1.52 -19.80 16.49
N LEU A 69 2.45 -20.46 15.81
CA LEU A 69 3.00 -21.75 16.16
C LEU A 69 3.16 -21.80 17.69
N PRO A 70 2.54 -22.73 18.43
CA PRO A 70 2.98 -22.96 19.79
C PRO A 70 4.42 -23.45 19.68
N SER A 71 5.37 -22.61 20.11
CA SER A 71 6.76 -23.00 20.34
C SER A 71 6.75 -24.07 21.43
N ARG A 72 6.54 -25.31 21.02
CA ARG A 72 6.68 -26.50 21.86
C ARG A 72 8.00 -27.16 21.50
N ARG A 73 9.07 -26.66 22.12
CA ARG A 73 10.10 -27.49 22.75
C ARG A 73 10.91 -26.66 23.72
#